data_AF-A0A0K2UA79-F1
#
_entry.id   AF-A0A0K2UA79-F1
#
_cell.length_a   1.000
_cell.length_b   1.000
_cell.length_c   1.000
_cell.angle_alpha   90.00
_cell.angle_beta   90.00
_cell.angle_gamma   90.00
#
_symmetry.space_group_name_H-M   'P 1'
#
loop_
_entity.id
_entity.type
_entity.pdbx_description
1 polymer ?
#
loop_
_entity_poly.entity_id
_entity_poly.type
_entity_poly.pdbx_seq_one_letter_code
_entity_poly.pdbx_strand_id
1 'polypeptide(L)'
;ITSLFRRLKKDAVPSVWPNLPPAPRPTRASTGGLRLHFQNKRKEALGLKKFEEEKGLTVNELHDKLSLETLPSEFILIKSPKLALVKLGATEGRGLDIKASLEIQEDLTFRIFQGHHKLSNSLVSHCLTTKAHVIKSVTEVINIAAYLG
;
A
#
# COMPACT_ATOMS: atom_id res chain seq x y z
N ILE A 1 -46.56 24.52 29.84
CA ILE A 1 -45.55 24.17 28.82
C ILE A 1 -44.18 24.22 29.50
N THR A 2 -43.66 23.07 29.90
CA THR A 2 -42.37 22.93 30.61
C THR A 2 -41.25 22.80 29.59
N SER A 3 -40.42 23.83 29.42
CA SER A 3 -39.25 23.76 28.55
C SER A 3 -38.09 23.06 29.25
N LEU A 4 -37.76 21.86 28.79
CA LEU A 4 -36.53 21.15 29.17
C LEU A 4 -35.35 21.84 28.48
N PHE A 5 -34.61 22.67 29.21
CA PHE A 5 -33.35 23.23 28.73
C PHE A 5 -32.30 22.10 28.58
N ARG A 6 -31.93 21.75 27.35
CA ARG A 6 -30.77 20.90 27.06
C ARG A 6 -29.50 21.66 27.43
N ARG A 7 -28.77 21.13 28.42
CA ARG A 7 -27.47 21.64 28.86
C ARG A 7 -26.40 21.29 27.81
N LEU A 8 -25.52 22.24 27.49
CA LEU A 8 -24.39 22.02 26.56
C LEU A 8 -23.37 21.03 27.13
N LYS A 9 -22.60 20.38 26.24
CA LYS A 9 -21.53 19.45 26.63
C LYS A 9 -20.47 20.17 27.49
N LYS A 10 -19.83 19.45 28.41
CA LYS A 10 -18.86 20.01 29.37
C LYS A 10 -17.68 20.71 28.70
N ASP A 11 -17.30 20.27 27.50
CA ASP A 11 -16.17 20.82 26.74
C ASP A 11 -16.62 21.81 25.65
N ALA A 12 -17.88 22.26 25.69
CA ALA A 12 -18.37 23.25 24.75
C ALA A 12 -17.77 24.62 25.09
N VAL A 13 -16.80 25.07 24.28
CA VAL A 13 -16.23 26.41 24.36
C VAL A 13 -17.01 27.35 23.42
N PRO A 14 -17.41 28.55 23.87
CA PRO A 14 -18.03 29.54 22.99
C PRO A 14 -17.07 29.91 21.85
N SER A 15 -17.55 29.85 20.60
CA SER A 15 -16.81 30.28 19.43
C SER A 15 -16.71 31.80 19.31
N VAL A 16 -17.52 32.54 20.07
CA VAL A 16 -17.59 33.99 20.08
C VAL A 16 -17.62 34.46 21.54
N TRP A 17 -16.61 35.22 21.93
CA TRP A 17 -16.54 35.86 23.24
C TRP A 17 -16.96 37.33 23.09
N PRO A 18 -17.95 37.82 23.85
CA PRO A 18 -18.25 39.24 23.85
C PRO A 18 -17.04 40.01 24.40
N ASN A 19 -16.62 41.06 23.68
CA ASN A 19 -15.52 41.99 24.00
C ASN A 19 -14.09 41.60 23.59
N LEU A 20 -13.89 40.57 22.74
CA LEU A 20 -12.59 40.38 22.09
C LEU A 20 -12.53 41.11 20.74
N PRO A 21 -11.40 41.76 20.39
CA PRO A 21 -11.22 42.30 19.05
C PRO A 21 -11.33 41.16 18.03
N PRO A 22 -12.00 41.37 16.89
CA PRO A 22 -12.15 40.33 15.88
C PRO A 22 -10.76 39.88 15.43
N ALA A 23 -10.52 38.56 15.45
CA ALA A 23 -9.29 38.00 14.91
C ALA A 23 -9.08 38.52 13.48
N PRO A 24 -7.86 38.92 13.09
CA PRO A 24 -7.59 39.40 11.75
C PRO A 24 -8.04 38.33 10.76
N ARG A 25 -9.01 38.71 9.92
CA ARG A 25 -9.53 37.84 8.86
C ARG A 25 -8.33 37.36 8.04
N PRO A 26 -8.10 36.04 7.87
CA PRO A 26 -7.06 35.59 6.98
C PRO A 26 -7.37 36.16 5.59
N THR A 27 -6.52 37.03 5.09
CA THR A 27 -6.59 37.46 3.69
C THR A 27 -6.40 36.19 2.87
N ARG A 28 -7.49 35.70 2.30
CA ARG A 28 -7.49 34.52 1.44
C ARG A 28 -6.78 34.89 0.14
N ALA A 29 -5.45 34.92 0.18
CA ALA A 29 -4.64 34.93 -1.03
C ALA A 29 -4.98 33.65 -1.79
N SER A 30 -5.32 33.79 -3.07
CA SER A 30 -5.63 32.67 -3.96
C SER A 30 -4.40 31.78 -4.11
N THR A 31 -4.30 30.76 -3.25
CA THR A 31 -3.24 29.73 -3.26
C THR A 31 -3.50 28.65 -4.32
N GLY A 32 -4.42 28.91 -5.27
CA GLY A 32 -4.76 27.99 -6.35
C GLY A 32 -3.54 27.59 -7.19
N GLY A 33 -2.67 28.56 -7.53
CA GLY A 33 -1.46 28.33 -8.31
C GLY A 33 -0.39 27.51 -7.56
N LEU A 34 -0.16 27.79 -6.28
CA LEU A 34 0.78 27.04 -5.45
C LEU A 34 0.32 25.60 -5.23
N ARG A 35 -0.98 25.38 -4.98
CA ARG A 35 -1.54 24.02 -4.81
C ARG A 35 -1.48 23.22 -6.12
N LEU A 36 -1.77 23.85 -7.25
CA LEU A 36 -1.62 23.24 -8.58
C LEU A 36 -0.15 22.93 -8.88
N HIS A 37 0.78 23.82 -8.54
CA HIS A 37 2.22 23.59 -8.75
C HIS A 37 2.71 22.38 -7.94
N PHE A 38 2.35 22.27 -6.66
CA PHE A 38 2.72 21.09 -5.86
C PHE A 38 2.04 19.82 -6.37
N GLN A 39 0.78 19.88 -6.81
CA GLN A 39 0.13 18.72 -7.42
C GLN A 39 0.74 18.33 -8.77
N ASN A 40 1.12 19.28 -9.62
CA ASN A 40 1.80 19.01 -10.88
C ASN A 40 3.19 18.45 -10.63
N LYS A 41 3.99 19.01 -9.71
CA LYS A 41 5.28 18.41 -9.30
C LYS A 41 5.10 16.98 -8.76
N ARG A 42 4.02 16.71 -8.02
CA ARG A 42 3.71 15.37 -7.52
C ARG A 42 3.30 14.43 -8.65
N LYS A 43 2.55 14.91 -9.65
CA LYS A 43 2.19 14.17 -10.86
C LYS A 43 3.38 13.96 -11.81
N GLU A 44 4.32 14.90 -11.88
CA GLU A 44 5.57 14.80 -12.65
C GLU A 44 6.57 13.87 -11.96
N ALA A 45 6.69 13.92 -10.64
CA ALA A 45 7.50 12.98 -9.86
C ALA A 45 6.94 11.54 -9.93
N LEU A 46 5.62 11.39 -10.06
CA LEU A 46 4.98 10.09 -10.32
C LEU A 46 4.92 9.73 -11.82
N GLY A 47 5.10 10.71 -12.71
CA GLY A 47 4.98 10.59 -14.17
C GLY A 47 6.29 10.28 -14.90
N LEU A 48 7.41 10.21 -14.17
CA LEU A 48 8.71 9.79 -14.70
C LEU A 48 9.00 8.32 -14.36
N LYS A 49 8.10 7.43 -14.76
CA LYS A 49 8.49 6.18 -15.39
C LYS A 49 7.82 6.17 -16.76
N LYS A 50 8.55 6.69 -17.75
CA LYS A 50 8.20 6.56 -19.16
C LYS A 50 7.80 5.11 -19.41
N PHE A 51 6.63 4.91 -20.00
CA PHE A 51 6.24 3.66 -20.62
C PHE A 51 7.25 3.39 -21.74
N GLU A 52 8.30 2.63 -21.44
CA GLU A 52 8.96 1.83 -22.44
C GLU A 52 7.93 0.82 -22.96
N GLU A 53 7.83 0.71 -24.27
CA GLU A 53 7.08 -0.32 -24.99
C GLU A 53 7.14 -1.66 -24.24
N GLU A 54 5.97 -2.17 -23.89
CA GLU A 54 5.74 -3.34 -23.04
C GLU A 54 6.26 -4.61 -23.72
N LYS A 55 7.57 -4.85 -23.65
CA LYS A 55 8.06 -6.23 -23.58
C LYS A 55 7.42 -6.83 -22.33
N GLY A 56 6.58 -7.86 -22.53
CA GLY A 56 5.92 -8.54 -21.42
C GLY A 56 6.95 -8.94 -20.37
N LEU A 57 6.72 -8.54 -19.11
CA LEU A 57 7.56 -8.88 -17.98
C LEU A 57 7.73 -10.41 -17.93
N THR A 58 8.96 -10.92 -17.94
CA THR A 58 9.20 -12.36 -17.74
C THR A 58 9.46 -12.67 -16.27
N VAL A 59 9.30 -13.93 -15.84
CA VAL A 59 9.63 -14.34 -14.46
C VAL A 59 11.10 -14.11 -14.15
N ASN A 60 11.99 -14.31 -15.12
CA ASN A 60 13.43 -14.05 -14.93
C ASN A 60 13.71 -12.56 -14.74
N GLU A 61 13.12 -11.69 -15.57
CA GLU A 61 13.24 -10.24 -15.37
C GLU A 61 12.65 -9.79 -14.03
N LEU A 62 11.54 -10.39 -13.61
CA LEU A 62 10.91 -10.11 -12.33
C LEU A 62 11.82 -10.53 -11.17
N HIS A 63 12.44 -11.71 -11.24
CA HIS A 63 13.44 -12.16 -10.27
C HIS A 63 14.61 -11.19 -10.17
N ASP A 64 15.19 -10.82 -11.31
CA ASP A 64 16.38 -9.96 -11.34
C ASP A 64 16.07 -8.59 -10.76
N LYS A 65 14.90 -8.02 -11.09
CA LYS A 65 14.44 -6.76 -10.49
C LYS A 65 14.15 -6.90 -9.00
N LEU A 66 13.50 -7.99 -8.55
CA LEU A 66 13.21 -8.23 -7.13
C LEU A 66 14.48 -8.41 -6.29
N SER A 67 15.54 -8.98 -6.86
CA SER A 67 16.82 -9.16 -6.16
C SER A 67 17.58 -7.85 -5.90
N LEU A 68 17.24 -6.78 -6.63
CA LEU A 68 17.79 -5.43 -6.45
C LEU A 68 16.95 -4.55 -5.52
N GLU A 69 15.70 -4.93 -5.27
CA GLU A 69 14.78 -4.16 -4.44
C GLU A 69 14.87 -4.53 -2.97
N THR A 70 14.43 -3.59 -2.11
CA THR A 70 14.31 -3.87 -0.67
C THR A 70 12.98 -4.57 -0.42
N LEU A 71 13.05 -5.85 -0.04
CA LEU A 71 11.86 -6.63 0.30
C LEU A 71 11.32 -6.23 1.69
N PRO A 72 10.00 -6.41 1.93
CA PRO A 72 9.44 -6.27 3.27
C PRO A 72 10.17 -7.17 4.28
N SER A 73 10.35 -6.68 5.51
CA SER A 73 11.09 -7.38 6.55
C SER A 73 10.59 -8.83 6.74
N GLU A 74 11.53 -9.77 6.87
CA GLU A 74 11.30 -11.23 7.03
C GLU A 74 10.96 -12.01 5.75
N PHE A 75 10.76 -11.37 4.59
CA PHE A 75 10.63 -12.08 3.32
C PHE A 75 11.98 -12.38 2.66
N ILE A 76 12.10 -13.59 2.13
CA ILE A 76 13.26 -14.10 1.40
C ILE A 76 12.83 -14.45 -0.02
N LEU A 77 13.60 -14.02 -1.02
CA LEU A 77 13.40 -14.39 -2.41
C LEU A 77 14.04 -15.76 -2.70
N ILE A 78 13.26 -16.66 -3.28
CA ILE A 78 13.69 -17.99 -3.71
C ILE A 78 13.43 -18.12 -5.21
N LYS A 79 14.40 -18.62 -5.98
CA LYS A 79 14.29 -18.76 -7.44
C LYS A 79 13.87 -20.17 -7.90
N SER A 80 14.12 -21.20 -7.09
CA SER A 80 13.97 -22.60 -7.51
C SER A 80 13.16 -23.41 -6.49
N PRO A 81 12.23 -24.30 -6.92
CA PRO A 81 11.86 -24.64 -8.30
C PRO A 81 10.93 -23.61 -8.98
N LYS A 82 10.42 -22.63 -8.22
CA LYS A 82 9.61 -21.52 -8.72
C LYS A 82 10.08 -20.24 -8.04
N LEU A 83 9.82 -19.10 -8.68
CA LEU A 83 10.03 -17.80 -8.06
C LEU A 83 9.04 -17.62 -6.91
N ALA A 84 9.54 -17.42 -5.70
CA ALA A 84 8.69 -17.24 -4.52
C ALA A 84 9.29 -16.24 -3.54
N LEU A 85 8.42 -15.48 -2.87
CA LEU A 85 8.76 -14.75 -1.65
C LEU A 85 8.24 -15.54 -0.47
N VAL A 86 9.11 -15.85 0.49
CA VAL A 86 8.78 -16.68 1.64
C VAL A 86 9.13 -15.98 2.93
N LYS A 87 8.18 -15.95 3.86
CA LYS A 87 8.39 -15.51 5.23
C LYS A 87 8.49 -16.72 6.14
N LEU A 88 9.64 -16.87 6.78
CA LEU A 88 9.90 -17.94 7.73
C LEU A 88 9.62 -17.47 9.15
N GLY A 89 9.24 -18.40 10.02
CA GLY A 89 9.19 -18.18 11.46
C GLY A 89 9.51 -19.44 12.23
N ALA A 90 9.92 -19.29 13.49
CA ALA A 90 10.09 -20.43 14.37
C ALA A 90 8.76 -20.81 15.00
N THR A 91 8.44 -22.09 14.96
CA THR A 91 7.33 -22.69 15.70
C THR A 91 7.91 -23.55 16.81
N GLU A 92 7.50 -23.30 18.06
CA GLU A 92 7.99 -24.05 19.22
C GLU A 92 7.81 -25.56 19.01
N GLY A 93 8.89 -26.32 19.19
CA GLY A 93 8.91 -27.77 19.04
C GLY A 93 8.87 -28.30 17.58
N ARG A 94 8.75 -27.42 16.57
CA ARG A 94 8.69 -27.83 15.14
C ARG A 94 9.79 -27.23 14.26
N GLY A 95 10.56 -26.27 14.77
CA GLY A 95 11.66 -25.66 14.03
C GLY A 95 11.17 -24.51 13.14
N LEU A 96 11.88 -24.28 12.02
CA LEU A 96 11.51 -23.26 11.03
C LEU A 96 10.30 -23.71 10.22
N ASP A 97 9.34 -22.81 10.08
CA ASP A 97 8.09 -23.02 9.34
C ASP A 97 7.78 -21.81 8.46
N ILE A 98 7.01 -22.04 7.39
CA ILE A 98 6.59 -20.99 6.46
C ILE A 98 5.34 -20.31 7.04
N LYS A 99 5.49 -19.05 7.46
CA LYS A 99 4.36 -18.23 7.95
C LYS A 99 3.54 -17.64 6.82
N ALA A 100 4.20 -17.26 5.72
CA ALA A 100 3.53 -16.79 4.52
C ALA A 100 4.40 -17.05 3.29
N SER A 101 3.75 -17.26 2.14
CA SER A 101 4.46 -17.30 0.87
C SER A 101 3.63 -16.71 -0.26
N LEU A 102 4.34 -16.14 -1.22
CA LEU A 102 3.83 -15.71 -2.52
C LEU A 102 4.61 -16.47 -3.59
N GLU A 103 3.97 -17.42 -4.24
CA GLU A 103 4.55 -18.21 -5.34
C GLU A 103 4.13 -17.61 -6.67
N ILE A 104 5.08 -17.34 -7.55
CA ILE A 104 4.88 -16.76 -8.88
C ILE A 104 5.13 -17.86 -9.92
N GLN A 105 4.18 -18.00 -10.84
CA GLN A 105 4.22 -18.96 -11.93
C GLN A 105 4.83 -18.33 -13.20
N GLU A 106 5.18 -19.16 -14.17
CA GLU A 106 5.83 -18.73 -15.42
C GLU A 106 4.97 -17.73 -16.22
N ASP A 107 3.66 -17.86 -16.13
CA ASP A 107 2.67 -16.96 -16.75
C ASP A 107 2.38 -15.69 -15.91
N LEU A 108 3.20 -15.42 -14.89
CA LEU A 108 3.06 -14.33 -13.92
C LEU A 108 1.77 -14.38 -13.09
N THR A 109 0.99 -15.45 -13.18
CA THR A 109 -0.04 -15.71 -12.17
C THR A 109 0.63 -16.11 -10.86
N PHE A 110 -0.11 -16.04 -9.77
CA PHE A 110 0.50 -16.29 -8.46
C PHE A 110 -0.44 -17.04 -7.52
N ARG A 111 0.13 -17.60 -6.47
CA ARG A 111 -0.56 -18.24 -5.37
C ARG A 111 -0.05 -17.67 -4.05
N ILE A 112 -0.98 -17.44 -3.14
CA ILE A 112 -0.67 -16.91 -1.82
C ILE A 112 -0.97 -17.98 -0.79
N PHE A 113 -0.07 -18.12 0.17
CA PHE A 113 -0.25 -18.99 1.32
C PHE A 113 0.00 -18.22 2.61
N GLN A 114 -0.76 -18.56 3.64
CA GLN A 114 -0.50 -18.15 5.02
C GLN A 114 -0.52 -19.40 5.89
N GLY A 115 0.61 -19.69 6.52
CA GLY A 115 0.91 -21.01 7.06
C GLY A 115 0.77 -22.08 5.96
N HIS A 116 -0.01 -23.11 6.27
CA HIS A 116 -0.32 -24.20 5.33
C HIS A 116 -1.61 -23.99 4.53
N HIS A 117 -2.23 -22.80 4.60
CA HIS A 117 -3.50 -22.52 3.94
C HIS A 117 -3.30 -21.65 2.70
N LYS A 118 -3.82 -22.12 1.57
CA LYS A 118 -3.91 -21.31 0.35
C LYS A 118 -4.98 -20.24 0.51
N LEU A 119 -4.60 -18.98 0.27
CA LEU A 119 -5.50 -17.84 0.27
C LEU A 119 -6.06 -17.56 -1.13
N SER A 120 -7.21 -16.90 -1.16
CA SER A 120 -7.79 -16.40 -2.42
C SER A 120 -7.03 -15.16 -2.90
N ASN A 121 -6.66 -15.13 -4.19
CA ASN A 121 -6.00 -13.97 -4.81
C ASN A 121 -6.89 -12.71 -4.80
N SER A 122 -8.20 -12.85 -4.58
CA SER A 122 -9.11 -11.70 -4.42
C SER A 122 -8.79 -10.83 -3.21
N LEU A 123 -8.18 -11.40 -2.15
CA LEU A 123 -7.79 -10.66 -0.94
C LEU A 123 -6.79 -9.55 -1.23
N VAL A 124 -5.90 -9.77 -2.20
CA VAL A 124 -4.86 -8.82 -2.61
C VAL A 124 -5.18 -8.10 -3.91
N SER A 125 -6.45 -8.13 -4.35
CA SER A 125 -6.87 -7.45 -5.59
C SER A 125 -6.57 -5.96 -5.60
N HIS A 126 -6.55 -5.33 -4.42
CA HIS A 126 -6.20 -3.92 -4.23
C HIS A 126 -4.69 -3.65 -4.37
N CYS A 127 -3.84 -4.67 -4.31
CA CYS A 127 -2.40 -4.58 -4.57
C CYS A 127 -2.08 -4.66 -6.06
N LEU A 128 -3.04 -5.06 -6.89
CA LEU A 128 -2.87 -5.24 -8.34
C LEU A 128 -3.44 -4.06 -9.12
N THR A 129 -2.80 -3.75 -10.24
CA THR A 129 -3.31 -2.79 -11.23
C THR A 129 -4.47 -3.35 -12.05
N THR A 130 -4.58 -4.67 -12.17
CA THR A 130 -5.63 -5.34 -12.95
C THR A 130 -6.32 -6.45 -12.15
N LYS A 131 -7.58 -6.72 -12.48
CA LYS A 131 -8.36 -7.81 -11.88
C LYS A 131 -8.02 -9.20 -12.43
N ALA A 132 -7.02 -9.31 -13.31
CA ALA A 132 -6.64 -10.57 -13.94
C ALA A 132 -5.87 -11.52 -13.02
N HIS A 133 -5.49 -11.09 -11.80
CA HIS A 133 -4.62 -11.87 -10.90
C HIS A 133 -3.28 -12.29 -11.55
N VAL A 134 -2.76 -11.40 -12.40
CA VAL A 134 -1.47 -11.52 -13.09
C VAL A 134 -0.59 -10.37 -12.61
N ILE A 135 0.66 -10.66 -12.29
CA ILE A 135 1.65 -9.67 -11.86
C ILE A 135 2.16 -8.91 -13.09
N LYS A 136 2.11 -7.58 -13.01
CA LYS A 136 2.62 -6.67 -14.04
C LYS A 136 3.84 -5.89 -13.60
N SER A 137 4.11 -5.83 -12.31
CA SER A 137 5.26 -5.08 -11.80
C SER A 137 5.81 -5.66 -10.50
N VAL A 138 7.08 -5.34 -10.25
CA VAL A 138 7.79 -5.66 -9.00
C VAL A 138 7.09 -5.03 -7.80
N THR A 139 6.54 -3.82 -7.96
CA THR A 139 5.81 -3.11 -6.91
C THR A 139 4.56 -3.87 -6.47
N GLU A 140 3.85 -4.54 -7.38
CA GLU A 140 2.71 -5.38 -7.01
C GLU A 140 3.16 -6.56 -6.13
N VAL A 141 4.27 -7.21 -6.46
CA VAL A 141 4.84 -8.31 -5.66
C VAL A 141 5.20 -7.83 -4.25
N ILE A 142 5.88 -6.68 -4.13
CA ILE A 142 6.25 -6.08 -2.85
C ILE A 142 5.01 -5.72 -2.04
N ASN A 143 3.99 -5.12 -2.67
CA ASN A 143 2.75 -4.76 -2.00
C ASN A 143 2.00 -5.98 -1.48
N ILE A 144 1.97 -7.08 -2.27
CA ILE A 144 1.37 -8.34 -1.82
C ILE A 144 2.14 -8.91 -0.64
N ALA A 145 3.47 -8.96 -0.70
CA ALA A 145 4.30 -9.43 0.41
C ALA A 145 4.08 -8.59 1.68
N ALA A 146 4.02 -7.26 1.54
CA ALA A 146 3.72 -6.36 2.65
C ALA A 146 2.31 -6.57 3.24
N TYR A 147 1.32 -6.90 2.42
CA TYR A 147 -0.03 -7.26 2.88
C TYR A 147 -0.03 -8.54 3.72
N LEU A 148 0.81 -9.51 3.36
CA LEU A 148 0.94 -10.77 4.10
C LEU A 148 1.65 -10.63 5.44
N GLY A 149 2.33 -9.49 5.64
CA GLY A 149 2.95 -9.06 6.89
C GLY A 149 4.37 -9.55 7.03
#